data_AF-A0A182LS13-F1
#
_entry.id   AF-A0A182LS13-F1
#
_cell.length_a   1.000
_cell.length_b   1.000
_cell.length_c   1.000
_cell.angle_alpha   90.00
_cell.angle_beta   90.00
_cell.angle_gamma   90.00
#
_symmetry.space_group_name_H-M   'P 1'
#
loop_
_entity.id
_entity.type
_entity.pdbx_description
1 polymer ?
#
loop_
_entity_poly.entity_id
_entity_poly.type
_entity_poly.pdbx_seq_one_letter_code
_entity_poly.pdbx_strand_id
1 'polypeptide(L)'
;MQSLIRHGPIKMYRETVIVTALWLPLILASAPIDLEKHSTARDSHDDNRYRLQRVSEPISYTLFLDISNYYFNSYSGTVEIEFRYTSDQNHFYLHSDGLVIDESSITVTRPDGSNLPVANVIYMEQFEQIYFGFAERLLTGEQYKVRMSFLNNIGTELRGLYRSSYVTDNTTR
;
A
#
# COMPACT_ATOMS: atom_id res chain seq x y z
N MET A 1 -21.14 23.15 57.63
CA MET A 1 -20.59 22.92 56.27
C MET A 1 -19.74 21.66 56.33
N GLN A 2 -20.21 20.62 55.66
CA GLN A 2 -19.62 19.30 55.36
C GLN A 2 -19.25 18.36 56.53
N SER A 3 -19.76 17.13 56.40
CA SER A 3 -19.72 15.98 57.30
C SER A 3 -19.49 14.72 56.44
N LEU A 4 -19.11 13.63 57.10
CA LEU A 4 -18.94 12.22 56.67
C LEU A 4 -17.53 11.81 56.18
N ILE A 5 -16.96 10.63 56.52
CA ILE A 5 -17.28 9.52 57.45
C ILE A 5 -15.98 8.70 57.66
N ARG A 6 -15.81 8.04 58.82
CA ARG A 6 -14.75 7.06 59.14
C ARG A 6 -15.19 5.59 58.95
N HIS A 7 -14.37 4.83 58.21
CA HIS A 7 -13.73 3.50 58.44
C HIS A 7 -14.48 2.31 59.10
N GLY A 8 -14.29 1.11 58.50
CA GLY A 8 -14.36 -0.20 59.18
C GLY A 8 -14.25 -1.42 58.23
N PRO A 9 -13.36 -2.42 58.47
CA PRO A 9 -12.83 -3.35 57.43
C PRO A 9 -13.45 -4.77 57.36
N ILE A 10 -13.22 -5.46 56.22
CA ILE A 10 -13.69 -6.83 55.93
C ILE A 10 -12.55 -7.86 56.10
N LYS A 11 -12.87 -8.98 56.76
CA LYS A 11 -12.00 -10.10 57.15
C LYS A 11 -11.65 -11.06 56.00
N MET A 12 -10.47 -11.64 56.18
CA MET A 12 -9.75 -12.67 55.42
C MET A 12 -10.29 -14.09 55.69
N TYR A 13 -10.30 -14.98 54.69
CA TYR A 13 -10.53 -16.43 54.85
C TYR A 13 -9.33 -17.21 54.29
N ARG A 14 -8.86 -18.21 55.05
CA ARG A 14 -7.70 -19.08 54.79
C ARG A 14 -8.22 -20.48 54.45
N GLU A 15 -7.66 -21.14 53.45
CA GLU A 15 -7.81 -22.58 53.24
C GLU A 15 -6.41 -23.20 52.98
N THR A 16 -6.20 -24.37 53.54
CA THR A 16 -4.90 -25.03 53.80
C THR A 16 -4.57 -26.02 52.69
N VAL A 17 -3.32 -26.06 52.21
CA VAL A 17 -2.87 -27.06 51.23
C VAL A 17 -2.09 -28.17 51.93
N ILE A 18 -2.55 -29.40 51.76
CA ILE A 18 -1.98 -30.64 52.30
C ILE A 18 -0.83 -31.11 51.39
N VAL A 19 0.29 -31.47 52.02
CA VAL A 19 1.44 -32.12 51.38
C VAL A 19 1.21 -33.63 51.37
N THR A 20 1.24 -34.25 50.19
CA THR A 20 1.47 -35.70 50.04
C THR A 20 2.55 -35.92 48.99
N ALA A 21 3.68 -36.47 49.44
CA ALA A 21 4.75 -36.98 48.59
C ALA A 21 4.41 -38.40 48.13
N LEU A 22 4.53 -38.69 46.84
CA LEU A 22 4.58 -40.05 46.32
C LEU A 22 5.47 -40.07 45.07
N TRP A 23 6.52 -40.89 45.16
CA TRP A 23 7.57 -41.13 44.17
C TRP A 23 7.03 -41.87 42.94
N LEU A 24 7.51 -41.52 41.74
CA LEU A 24 7.59 -42.41 40.58
C LEU A 24 8.77 -42.00 39.66
N PRO A 25 9.31 -42.96 38.88
CA PRO A 25 10.73 -43.14 38.65
C PRO A 25 11.33 -42.20 37.61
N LEU A 26 12.65 -42.02 37.73
CA LEU A 26 13.48 -41.40 36.72
C LEU A 26 13.50 -42.29 35.47
N ILE A 27 12.54 -42.10 34.57
CA ILE A 27 12.60 -42.65 33.23
C ILE A 27 13.43 -41.67 32.42
N LEU A 28 14.71 -42.01 32.16
CA LEU A 28 15.42 -41.49 30.99
C LEU A 28 14.72 -42.08 29.75
N ALA A 29 13.56 -41.50 29.41
CA ALA A 29 13.03 -41.65 28.08
C ALA A 29 13.84 -40.67 27.24
N SER A 30 14.86 -41.17 26.55
CA SER A 30 15.30 -40.58 25.30
C SER A 30 14.13 -40.69 24.33
N ALA A 31 13.13 -39.84 24.52
CA ALA A 31 12.19 -39.54 23.46
C ALA A 31 13.04 -38.95 22.33
N PRO A 32 12.92 -39.44 21.08
CA PRO A 32 13.39 -38.63 19.97
C PRO A 32 12.70 -37.27 20.16
N ILE A 33 13.49 -36.20 20.16
CA ILE A 33 12.93 -34.90 19.87
C ILE A 33 12.33 -35.10 18.49
N ASP A 34 11.01 -35.33 18.42
CA ASP A 34 10.24 -35.08 17.23
C ASP A 34 10.45 -33.59 17.00
N LEU A 35 11.52 -33.31 16.25
CA LEU A 35 11.71 -32.05 15.59
C LEU A 35 10.47 -32.00 14.72
N GLU A 36 9.43 -31.33 15.23
CA GLU A 36 8.37 -30.83 14.39
C GLU A 36 9.12 -30.15 13.27
N LYS A 37 9.14 -30.84 12.13
CA LYS A 37 9.53 -30.26 10.88
C LYS A 37 8.40 -29.28 10.63
N HIS A 38 8.47 -28.13 11.30
CA HIS A 38 7.83 -26.91 10.87
C HIS A 38 8.13 -26.90 9.41
N SER A 39 7.09 -27.19 8.63
CA SER A 39 7.21 -27.12 7.19
C SER A 39 7.85 -25.78 6.95
N THR A 40 9.04 -25.77 6.36
CA THR A 40 9.52 -24.62 5.61
C THR A 40 8.59 -24.53 4.40
N ALA A 41 7.29 -24.34 4.65
CA ALA A 41 6.43 -23.63 3.76
C ALA A 41 7.18 -22.34 3.58
N ARG A 42 7.74 -22.16 2.38
CA ARG A 42 8.15 -20.84 1.92
C ARG A 42 7.07 -19.89 2.42
N ASP A 43 7.47 -18.93 3.22
CA ASP A 43 6.58 -17.87 3.68
C ASP A 43 5.81 -17.39 2.46
N SER A 44 4.54 -17.79 2.35
CA SER A 44 3.76 -17.59 1.14
C SER A 44 3.26 -16.16 1.20
N HIS A 45 4.17 -15.22 1.00
CA HIS A 45 3.91 -13.80 0.78
C HIS A 45 3.17 -13.54 -0.55
N ASP A 46 2.46 -14.54 -1.10
CA ASP A 46 1.65 -14.41 -2.30
C ASP A 46 0.28 -13.83 -1.94
N ASP A 47 0.29 -12.58 -1.47
CA ASP A 47 -0.93 -11.81 -1.30
C ASP A 47 -1.29 -11.17 -2.65
N ASN A 48 -2.27 -11.77 -3.33
CA ASN A 48 -2.74 -11.34 -4.65
C ASN A 48 -3.21 -9.88 -4.69
N ARG A 49 -3.48 -9.23 -3.54
CA ARG A 49 -3.90 -7.82 -3.48
C ARG A 49 -2.80 -6.84 -3.92
N TYR A 50 -1.53 -7.23 -3.84
CA TYR A 50 -0.43 -6.43 -4.37
C TYR A 50 -0.39 -6.37 -5.90
N ARG A 51 -1.09 -7.30 -6.58
CA ARG A 51 -1.18 -7.31 -8.04
C ARG A 51 -2.40 -6.49 -8.49
N LEU A 52 -2.22 -5.66 -9.50
CA LEU A 52 -3.36 -5.03 -10.17
C LEU A 52 -4.30 -6.12 -10.70
N GLN A 53 -5.61 -5.89 -10.52
CA GLN A 53 -6.60 -6.70 -11.18
C GLN A 53 -6.47 -6.53 -12.69
N ARG A 54 -6.64 -7.63 -13.43
CA ARG A 54 -6.51 -7.64 -14.91
C ARG A 54 -7.78 -7.12 -15.57
N VAL A 55 -8.11 -5.86 -15.29
CA VAL A 55 -9.32 -5.20 -15.80
C VAL A 55 -9.04 -4.28 -16.99
N SER A 56 -7.77 -3.96 -17.23
CA SER A 56 -7.31 -3.18 -18.37
C SER A 56 -5.90 -3.59 -18.77
N GLU A 57 -5.52 -3.23 -19.99
CA GLU A 57 -4.19 -3.42 -20.55
C GLU A 57 -3.69 -2.07 -21.10
N PRO A 58 -2.51 -1.57 -20.69
CA PRO A 58 -1.96 -0.36 -21.27
C PRO A 58 -1.51 -0.59 -22.71
N ILE A 59 -1.73 0.40 -23.56
CA ILE A 59 -1.32 0.43 -24.98
C ILE A 59 -0.14 1.37 -25.15
N SER A 60 -0.25 2.59 -24.63
CA SER A 60 0.79 3.61 -24.78
C SER A 60 0.78 4.60 -23.61
N TYR A 61 1.92 5.26 -23.41
CA TYR A 61 2.11 6.32 -22.41
C TYR A 61 2.73 7.54 -23.09
N THR A 62 2.10 8.69 -22.92
CA THR A 62 2.72 9.99 -23.19
C THR A 62 3.06 10.65 -21.87
N LEU A 63 4.35 10.76 -21.56
CA LEU A 63 4.85 11.28 -20.30
C LEU A 63 5.59 12.60 -20.54
N PHE A 64 5.19 13.63 -19.79
CA PHE A 64 5.91 14.88 -19.66
C PHE A 64 6.38 15.06 -18.21
N LEU A 65 7.64 15.47 -18.05
CA LEU A 65 8.25 15.77 -16.75
C LEU A 65 8.88 17.16 -16.82
N ASP A 66 8.49 18.03 -15.88
CA ASP A 66 9.13 19.29 -15.63
C ASP A 66 10.03 19.16 -14.38
N ILE A 67 11.33 19.17 -14.65
CA ILE A 67 12.40 19.11 -13.64
C ILE A 67 13.17 20.44 -13.55
N SER A 68 12.59 21.52 -14.06
CA SER A 68 13.25 22.84 -14.16
C SER A 68 13.30 23.61 -12.84
N ASN A 69 12.76 23.04 -11.75
CA ASN A 69 12.86 23.62 -10.42
C ASN A 69 14.33 23.96 -10.09
N TYR A 70 14.57 25.21 -9.69
CA TYR A 70 15.91 25.76 -9.45
C TYR A 70 16.76 24.92 -8.49
N TYR A 71 16.15 24.35 -7.45
CA TYR A 71 16.83 23.55 -6.44
C TYR A 71 16.87 22.06 -6.77
N PHE A 72 16.30 21.65 -7.90
CA PHE A 72 16.22 20.27 -8.36
C PHE A 72 15.76 19.32 -7.24
N ASN A 73 14.74 19.74 -6.49
CA ASN A 73 14.22 19.02 -5.33
C ASN A 73 12.79 18.54 -5.52
N SER A 74 12.15 18.91 -6.63
CA SER A 74 10.79 18.55 -6.97
C SER A 74 10.61 18.50 -8.48
N TYR A 75 9.64 17.73 -8.93
CA TYR A 75 9.20 17.69 -10.30
C TYR A 75 7.69 17.69 -10.37
N SER A 76 7.17 18.22 -11.46
CA SER A 76 5.78 18.02 -11.86
C SER A 76 5.74 17.29 -13.19
N GLY A 77 4.57 16.80 -13.55
CA GLY A 77 4.41 16.13 -14.82
C GLY A 77 2.97 15.92 -15.20
N THR A 78 2.80 15.43 -16.42
CA THR A 78 1.53 14.93 -16.92
C THR A 78 1.78 13.58 -17.54
N VAL A 79 0.89 12.64 -17.28
CA VAL A 79 0.83 11.38 -18.01
C VAL A 79 -0.51 11.27 -18.71
N GLU A 80 -0.49 10.87 -19.98
CA GLU A 80 -1.63 10.31 -20.70
C GLU A 80 -1.37 8.82 -20.93
N ILE A 81 -2.29 7.97 -20.50
CA ILE A 81 -2.22 6.52 -20.65
C ILE A 81 -3.37 6.12 -21.56
N GLU A 82 -3.04 5.56 -22.71
CA GLU A 82 -4.00 4.86 -23.55
C GLU A 82 -4.09 3.41 -23.08
N PHE A 83 -5.31 2.91 -22.86
CA PHE A 83 -5.53 1.56 -22.37
C PHE A 83 -6.73 0.90 -23.04
N ARG A 84 -6.67 -0.42 -23.20
CA ARG A 84 -7.82 -1.26 -23.54
C ARG A 84 -8.51 -1.70 -22.28
N TYR A 85 -9.83 -1.54 -22.22
CA TYR A 85 -10.62 -2.10 -21.12
C TYR A 85 -10.98 -3.57 -21.41
N THR A 86 -10.75 -4.47 -20.46
CA THR A 86 -10.89 -5.93 -20.68
C THR A 86 -11.84 -6.61 -19.70
N SER A 87 -12.53 -5.83 -18.88
CA SER A 87 -13.41 -6.32 -17.81
C SER A 87 -14.85 -5.84 -17.96
N ASP A 88 -15.71 -6.27 -17.04
CA ASP A 88 -17.11 -5.87 -16.88
C ASP A 88 -17.38 -5.13 -15.55
N GLN A 89 -16.34 -4.88 -14.76
CA GLN A 89 -16.43 -4.39 -13.36
C GLN A 89 -16.51 -2.85 -13.21
N ASN A 90 -16.42 -2.11 -14.31
CA ASN A 90 -16.50 -0.66 -14.40
C ASN A 90 -15.53 0.16 -13.53
N HIS A 91 -14.28 -0.28 -13.43
CA HIS A 91 -13.20 0.43 -12.76
C HIS A 91 -11.86 0.05 -13.36
N PHE A 92 -10.82 0.82 -13.05
CA PHE A 92 -9.44 0.43 -13.33
C PHE A 92 -8.51 0.86 -12.20
N TYR A 93 -7.30 0.29 -12.21
CA TYR A 93 -6.27 0.57 -11.21
C TYR A 93 -4.99 1.06 -11.87
N LEU A 94 -4.23 1.87 -11.15
CA LEU A 94 -2.84 2.20 -11.45
C LEU A 94 -1.98 1.99 -10.21
N HIS A 95 -0.69 1.74 -10.40
CA HIS A 95 0.27 1.91 -9.30
C HIS A 95 0.59 3.39 -9.10
N SER A 96 0.70 3.79 -7.84
CA SER A 96 1.18 5.12 -7.46
C SER A 96 1.81 5.04 -6.08
N ASP A 97 3.02 5.57 -5.98
CA ASP A 97 3.80 5.65 -4.75
C ASP A 97 4.46 7.03 -4.67
N GLY A 98 4.21 7.74 -3.57
CA GLY A 98 4.75 9.07 -3.29
C GLY A 98 4.26 10.21 -4.20
N LEU A 99 3.51 9.93 -5.27
CA LEU A 99 2.99 10.97 -6.17
C LEU A 99 1.77 11.67 -5.56
N VAL A 100 1.77 13.00 -5.61
CA VAL A 100 0.57 13.81 -5.39
C VAL A 100 -0.10 14.03 -6.73
N ILE A 101 -1.27 13.43 -6.94
CA ILE A 101 -2.06 13.59 -8.17
C ILE A 101 -3.01 14.77 -7.99
N ASP A 102 -3.05 15.67 -8.96
CA ASP A 102 -4.08 16.71 -9.02
C ASP A 102 -5.37 16.10 -9.56
N GLU A 103 -6.29 15.74 -8.67
CA GLU A 103 -7.56 15.10 -9.06
C GLU A 103 -8.41 15.97 -10.01
N SER A 104 -8.28 17.30 -9.93
CA SER A 104 -9.00 18.21 -10.82
C SER A 104 -8.49 18.15 -12.26
N SER A 105 -7.28 17.63 -12.48
CA SER A 105 -6.67 17.43 -13.79
C SER A 105 -7.02 16.09 -14.44
N ILE A 106 -7.69 15.18 -13.71
CA ILE A 106 -8.02 13.85 -14.22
C ILE A 106 -9.10 13.98 -15.29
N THR A 107 -8.76 13.55 -16.49
CA THR A 107 -9.71 13.44 -17.61
C THR A 107 -9.63 12.04 -18.19
N VAL A 108 -10.79 11.42 -18.44
CA VAL A 108 -10.86 10.13 -19.13
C VAL A 108 -11.64 10.31 -20.42
N THR A 109 -11.03 9.96 -21.54
CA THR A 109 -11.60 10.17 -22.87
C THR A 109 -12.05 8.83 -23.45
N ARG A 110 -13.28 8.79 -23.96
CA ARG A 110 -13.89 7.66 -24.67
C ARG A 110 -13.30 7.49 -26.08
N PRO A 111 -13.55 6.34 -26.74
CA PRO A 111 -13.18 6.13 -28.14
C PRO A 111 -13.69 7.22 -29.10
N ASP A 112 -14.88 7.76 -28.83
CA ASP A 112 -15.51 8.82 -29.63
C ASP A 112 -14.99 10.24 -29.32
N GLY A 113 -14.01 10.37 -28.40
CA GLY A 113 -13.43 11.64 -27.98
C GLY A 113 -14.20 12.36 -26.88
N SER A 114 -15.35 11.85 -26.43
CA SER A 114 -16.12 12.45 -25.35
C SER A 114 -15.52 12.17 -23.96
N ASN A 115 -15.81 13.03 -22.99
CA ASN A 115 -15.31 12.87 -21.62
C ASN A 115 -16.16 11.86 -20.82
N LEU A 116 -15.51 10.84 -20.27
CA LEU A 116 -16.07 9.86 -19.33
C LEU A 116 -15.87 10.35 -17.89
N PRO A 117 -16.95 10.68 -17.14
CA PRO A 117 -16.83 11.15 -15.78
C PRO A 117 -16.27 10.07 -14.84
N VAL A 118 -15.20 10.43 -14.12
CA VAL A 118 -14.68 9.66 -12.98
C VAL A 118 -15.57 9.97 -11.77
N ALA A 119 -16.17 8.95 -11.17
CA ALA A 119 -17.06 9.09 -10.03
C ALA A 119 -16.28 9.19 -8.71
N ASN A 120 -15.19 8.45 -8.58
CA ASN A 120 -14.37 8.44 -7.37
C ASN A 120 -12.95 7.97 -7.66
N VAL A 121 -12.01 8.53 -6.90
CA VAL A 121 -10.60 8.15 -6.85
C VAL A 121 -10.31 7.68 -5.43
N ILE A 122 -9.70 6.51 -5.27
CA ILE A 122 -9.37 5.95 -3.95
C ILE A 122 -7.91 5.55 -3.94
N TYR A 123 -7.15 6.11 -3.00
CA TYR A 123 -5.75 5.75 -2.76
C TYR A 123 -5.68 4.57 -1.79
N MET A 124 -4.98 3.54 -2.22
CA MET A 124 -4.72 2.34 -1.43
C MET A 124 -3.23 2.29 -1.11
N GLU A 125 -2.80 3.15 -0.18
CA GLU A 125 -1.38 3.40 0.14
C GLU A 125 -0.62 2.11 0.48
N GLN A 126 -1.25 1.19 1.24
CA GLN A 126 -0.64 -0.10 1.60
C GLN A 126 -0.23 -0.93 0.37
N PHE A 127 -0.94 -0.78 -0.74
CA PHE A 127 -0.70 -1.55 -1.97
C PHE A 127 -0.02 -0.71 -3.06
N GLU A 128 0.32 0.56 -2.78
CA GLU A 128 0.85 1.51 -3.75
C GLU A 128 -0.03 1.57 -5.02
N GLN A 129 -1.35 1.67 -4.81
CA GLN A 129 -2.37 1.59 -5.86
C GLN A 129 -3.38 2.73 -5.78
N ILE A 130 -3.94 3.10 -6.92
CA ILE A 130 -5.06 4.03 -7.05
C ILE A 130 -6.18 3.35 -7.82
N TYR A 131 -7.37 3.38 -7.25
CA TYR A 131 -8.61 2.93 -7.88
C TYR A 131 -9.34 4.11 -8.50
N PHE A 132 -9.87 3.91 -9.70
CA PHE A 132 -10.75 4.85 -10.39
C PHE A 132 -12.09 4.18 -10.69
N GLY A 133 -13.16 4.70 -10.10
CA GLY A 133 -14.53 4.30 -10.39
C GLY A 133 -15.18 5.26 -11.37
N PHE A 134 -16.05 4.75 -12.24
CA PHE A 134 -16.72 5.55 -13.27
C PHE A 134 -18.22 5.63 -13.02
N ALA A 135 -18.80 6.81 -13.29
CA ALA A 135 -20.24 7.01 -13.19
C ALA A 135 -21.01 6.30 -14.32
N GLU A 136 -20.34 6.14 -15.46
CA GLU A 136 -20.87 5.47 -16.63
C GLU A 136 -20.06 4.22 -16.96
N ARG A 137 -20.66 3.29 -17.69
CA ARG A 137 -20.07 1.98 -17.95
C ARG A 137 -18.98 2.05 -19.02
N LEU A 138 -17.78 1.58 -18.69
CA LEU A 138 -16.74 1.21 -19.63
C LEU A 138 -17.17 -0.02 -20.44
N LEU A 139 -16.86 -0.02 -21.73
CA LEU A 139 -17.18 -1.09 -22.66
C LEU A 139 -15.96 -1.99 -22.84
N THR A 140 -16.16 -3.29 -22.68
CA THR A 140 -15.10 -4.28 -22.87
C THR A 140 -14.61 -4.29 -24.32
N GLY A 141 -13.31 -4.30 -24.52
CA GLY A 141 -12.64 -4.28 -25.82
C GLY A 141 -12.33 -2.86 -26.33
N GLU A 142 -12.99 -1.83 -25.79
CA GLU A 142 -12.79 -0.45 -26.20
C GLU A 142 -11.51 0.17 -25.62
N GLN A 143 -11.06 1.23 -26.27
CA GLN A 143 -9.84 1.97 -25.90
C GLN A 143 -10.18 3.33 -25.31
N TYR A 144 -9.55 3.64 -24.19
CA TYR A 144 -9.76 4.87 -23.45
C TYR A 144 -8.41 5.55 -23.21
N LYS A 145 -8.46 6.85 -22.92
CA LYS A 145 -7.28 7.62 -22.52
C LYS A 145 -7.52 8.23 -21.16
N VAL A 146 -6.68 7.94 -20.17
CA VAL A 146 -6.67 8.70 -18.92
C VAL A 146 -5.50 9.67 -18.92
N ARG A 147 -5.76 10.94 -18.68
CA ARG A 147 -4.74 11.98 -18.51
C ARG A 147 -4.84 12.58 -17.11
N MET A 148 -3.69 12.78 -16.47
CA MET A 148 -3.60 13.37 -15.13
C MET A 148 -2.26 14.08 -14.94
N SER A 149 -2.27 15.11 -14.12
CA SER A 149 -1.09 15.83 -13.65
C SER A 149 -0.67 15.35 -12.26
N PHE A 150 0.64 15.34 -12.00
CA PHE A 150 1.19 14.93 -10.72
C PHE A 150 2.39 15.80 -10.31
N LEU A 151 2.71 15.73 -9.02
CA LEU A 151 3.83 16.37 -8.33
C LEU A 151 4.54 15.31 -7.48
N ASN A 152 5.87 15.41 -7.38
CA ASN A 152 6.63 14.72 -6.33
C ASN A 152 7.97 15.42 -6.05
N ASN A 153 8.65 14.99 -5.00
CA ASN A 153 10.00 15.41 -4.65
C ASN A 153 11.06 14.58 -5.39
N ILE A 154 12.23 15.18 -5.63
CA ILE A 154 13.43 14.50 -6.12
C ILE A 154 14.35 14.27 -4.92
N GLY A 155 14.36 13.04 -4.42
CA GLY A 155 15.18 12.64 -3.28
C GLY A 155 16.55 12.08 -3.66
N THR A 156 17.24 11.51 -2.69
CA THR A 156 18.59 10.90 -2.83
C THR A 156 18.62 9.41 -2.48
N GLU A 157 17.46 8.83 -2.20
CA GLU A 157 17.23 7.47 -1.72
C GLU A 157 17.39 6.38 -2.79
N LEU A 158 17.96 6.70 -3.97
CA LEU A 158 18.19 5.77 -5.08
C LEU A 158 16.92 4.98 -5.50
N ARG A 159 15.75 5.60 -5.33
CA ARG A 159 14.42 5.06 -5.71
C ARG A 159 13.70 6.11 -6.56
N GLY A 160 12.95 5.65 -7.56
CA GLY A 160 12.15 6.54 -8.41
C GLY A 160 12.99 7.55 -9.19
N LEU A 161 12.47 8.78 -9.36
CA LEU A 161 13.25 9.89 -9.87
C LEU A 161 14.05 10.51 -8.73
N TYR A 162 15.37 10.35 -8.78
CA TYR A 162 16.28 10.81 -7.74
C TYR A 162 17.38 11.68 -8.33
N ARG A 163 18.07 12.42 -7.46
CA ARG A 163 19.26 13.21 -7.81
C ARG A 163 20.52 12.55 -7.26
N SER A 164 21.57 12.63 -8.05
CA SER A 164 22.93 12.22 -7.67
C SER A 164 23.88 13.41 -7.81
N SER A 165 24.96 13.41 -7.04
CA SER A 165 26.02 14.41 -7.13
C SER A 165 27.35 13.81 -7.59
N TYR A 166 28.22 14.63 -8.16
CA TYR A 166 29.59 14.27 -8.47
C TYR A 166 30.58 15.33 -7.98
N VAL A 167 31.87 14.99 -7.89
CA VAL A 167 32.92 15.92 -7.42
C VAL A 167 33.79 16.35 -8.60
N THR A 168 33.97 17.67 -8.74
CA THR A 168 34.91 18.28 -9.69
C THR A 168 35.63 19.44 -9.01
N ASP A 169 36.95 19.53 -9.17
CA ASP A 169 37.79 20.59 -8.56
C ASP A 169 37.50 20.79 -7.06
N ASN A 170 37.47 19.69 -6.30
CA ASN A 170 37.12 19.65 -4.87
C ASN A 170 35.75 20.24 -4.50
N THR A 171 34.86 20.44 -5.47
CA THR A 171 33.50 20.96 -5.30
C THR A 171 32.47 19.87 -5.64
N THR A 172 31.47 19.70 -4.80
CA THR A 172 30.31 18.83 -5.10
C THR A 172 29.35 19.56 -6.03
N ARG A 173 28.92 18.89 -7.09
CA ARG A 173 27.97 19.36 -8.10
C ARG A 173 26.78 18.44 -8.18
#